data_AF-A0A5S4VSN2-F1
#
_entry.id   AF-A0A5S4VSN2-F1
#
_cell.length_a   1.000
_cell.length_b   1.000
_cell.length_c   1.000
_cell.angle_alpha   90.00
_cell.angle_beta   90.00
_cell.angle_gamma   90.00
#
_symmetry.space_group_name_H-M   'P 1'
#
loop_
_entity.id
_entity.type
_entity.pdbx_description
1 polymer ?
#
loop_
_entity_poly.entity_id
_entity_poly.type
_entity_poly.pdbx_seq_one_letter_code
_entity_poly.pdbx_strand_id
1 'polypeptide(L)' 'MIKARYIGVDNELLQSGKVYKIKTISVMWNGKPRLRVAFGDRFRYWVHYGSLEEFLKRWKVEAVYYGN' A
#
# COMPACT_ATOMS: atom_id res chain seq x y z
N MET A 1 11.04 -6.41 0.28
CA MET A 1 10.04 -5.52 0.93
C MET A 1 9.64 -4.46 -0.08
N ILE A 2 8.34 -4.27 -0.33
CA ILE A 2 7.89 -3.32 -1.36
C ILE A 2 7.93 -1.91 -0.78
N LYS A 3 8.40 -0.94 -1.56
CA LYS A 3 8.23 0.47 -1.26
C LYS A 3 7.26 1.08 -2.28
N ALA A 4 6.49 2.07 -1.86
CA ALA A 4 5.56 2.77 -2.73
C ALA A 4 5.77 4.27 -2.58
N ARG A 5 5.92 4.98 -3.70
CA ARG A 5 5.98 6.44 -3.75
C ARG A 5 4.56 6.97 -3.88
N TYR A 6 4.14 7.83 -2.96
CA TYR A 6 2.85 8.49 -3.06
C TYR A 6 2.93 9.63 -4.09
N ILE A 7 2.04 9.62 -5.07
CA ILE A 7 1.92 10.64 -6.14
C ILE A 7 0.57 11.38 -6.07
N GLY A 8 -0.21 11.14 -5.01
CA GLY A 8 -1.44 11.89 -4.74
C GLY A 8 -1.19 13.26 -4.10
N VAL A 9 -2.28 13.93 -3.72
CA VAL A 9 -2.23 15.18 -2.93
C VAL A 9 -2.00 14.83 -1.47
N ASP A 10 -1.16 15.59 -0.79
CA ASP A 10 -0.87 15.43 0.64
C ASP A 10 -2.15 15.27 1.46
N ASN A 11 -2.11 14.36 2.42
CA ASN A 11 -3.15 14.17 3.42
C ASN A 11 -2.52 13.83 4.77
N GLU A 12 -3.37 13.62 5.78
CA GLU A 12 -2.94 13.32 7.16
C GLU A 12 -2.02 12.09 7.29
N LEU A 13 -2.05 11.18 6.31
CA LEU A 13 -1.32 9.92 6.33
C LEU A 13 -0.14 9.88 5.35
N LEU A 14 -0.25 10.56 4.21
CA LEU A 14 0.67 10.43 3.09
C LEU A 14 1.05 11.79 2.50
N GLN A 15 2.34 11.96 2.23
CA GLN A 15 2.95 13.13 1.61
C GLN A 15 3.37 12.78 0.18
N SER A 16 3.06 13.65 -0.76
CA SER A 16 3.40 13.53 -2.17
C SER A 16 4.91 13.47 -2.36
N GLY A 17 5.36 12.63 -3.27
CA GLY A 17 6.77 12.34 -3.52
C GLY A 17 7.44 11.45 -2.46
N LYS A 18 6.85 11.27 -1.28
CA LYS A 18 7.46 10.45 -0.21
C LYS A 18 7.30 8.96 -0.49
N VAL A 19 8.36 8.22 -0.18
CA VAL A 19 8.43 6.77 -0.33
C VAL A 19 8.10 6.12 1.02
N TYR A 20 7.07 5.28 1.01
CA TYR A 20 6.61 4.53 2.17
C TYR A 20 6.93 3.05 2.02
N LYS A 21 7.33 2.41 3.12
CA LYS A 21 7.40 0.95 3.18
C LYS A 21 5.98 0.40 3.27
N ILE A 22 5.66 -0.58 2.43
CA ILE A 22 4.40 -1.30 2.49
C ILE A 22 4.64 -2.78 2.72
N LYS A 23 3.78 -3.40 3.52
CA LYS A 23 3.71 -4.85 3.69
C LYS A 23 2.44 -5.35 3.07
N THR A 24 2.53 -6.45 2.35
CA THR A 24 1.38 -7.09 1.72
C THR A 24 1.29 -8.53 2.20
N ILE A 25 0.07 -8.97 2.51
CA ILE A 25 -0.22 -10.33 2.94
C ILE A 25 -1.50 -10.77 2.22
N SER A 26 -1.49 -11.95 1.63
CA SER A 26 -2.70 -12.57 1.09
C SER A 26 -3.53 -13.14 2.25
N VAL A 27 -4.81 -12.78 2.32
CA VAL A 27 -5.73 -13.22 3.39
C VAL A 27 -7.06 -13.67 2.80
N MET A 28 -7.77 -14.54 3.50
CA MET A 28 -9.18 -14.82 3.23
C MET A 28 -10.04 -13.82 4.01
N TRP A 29 -10.87 -13.06 3.32
CA TRP A 29 -11.81 -12.10 3.92
C TRP A 29 -13.21 -12.36 3.39
N ASN A 30 -14.16 -12.67 4.29
CA ASN A 30 -15.53 -13.06 3.94
C ASN A 30 -15.59 -14.16 2.86
N GLY A 31 -14.74 -15.19 3.00
CA GLY A 31 -14.69 -16.32 2.07
C GLY A 31 -14.05 -16.03 0.70
N LYS A 32 -13.48 -14.84 0.48
CA LYS A 32 -12.81 -14.47 -0.78
C LYS A 32 -11.34 -14.11 -0.53
N PRO A 33 -10.43 -14.45 -1.45
CA PRO A 33 -9.03 -14.01 -1.36
C PRO A 33 -8.96 -12.49 -1.52
N ARG A 34 -8.19 -11.85 -0.64
CA ARG A 34 -7.93 -10.41 -0.63
C ARG A 34 -6.45 -10.16 -0.33
N LEU A 35 -5.95 -9.04 -0.85
CA LEU A 35 -4.66 -8.50 -0.47
C LEU A 35 -4.84 -7.55 0.71
N ARG A 36 -4.26 -7.89 1.86
CA ARG A 36 -4.14 -6.98 2.99
C ARG A 36 -2.87 -6.16 2.85
N VAL A 37 -3.00 -4.84 2.80
CA VAL A 37 -1.88 -3.90 2.66
C VAL A 37 -1.72 -3.12 3.95
N ALA A 38 -0.51 -3.12 4.49
CA ALA A 38 -0.11 -2.37 5.66
C ALA A 38 0.83 -1.22 5.25
N PHE A 39 0.55 0.00 5.71
CA PHE A 39 1.33 1.19 5.37
C PHE A 39 1.33 2.21 6.51
N GLY A 40 2.11 3.29 6.34
CA GLY A 40 2.35 4.31 7.37
C GLY A 40 3.41 3.88 8.40
N ASP A 41 3.73 4.79 9.32
CA ASP A 41 4.74 4.52 10.35
C ASP A 41 4.34 3.31 11.20
N ARG A 42 5.30 2.40 11.38
CA ARG A 42 5.13 1.11 12.06
C ARG A 42 3.99 0.23 11.52
N PHE A 43 3.52 0.45 10.29
CA PHE A 43 2.39 -0.29 9.69
C PHE A 43 1.09 -0.16 10.50
N ARG A 44 0.80 1.05 11.00
CA ARG A 44 -0.41 1.30 11.81
C ARG A 44 -1.72 1.12 11.02
N TYR A 45 -1.67 1.35 9.71
CA TYR A 45 -2.86 1.29 8.85
C TYR A 45 -2.91 0.00 8.06
N TRP A 46 -4.07 -0.64 8.05
CA TRP A 46 -4.32 -1.91 7.37
C TRP A 46 -5.60 -1.81 6.57
N VAL A 47 -5.53 -2.12 5.27
CA VAL A 47 -6.71 -2.08 4.40
C VAL A 47 -6.70 -3.28 3.45
N HIS A 48 -7.89 -3.79 3.12
CA HIS A 48 -8.09 -4.93 2.22
C HIS A 48 -8.41 -4.47 0.80
N TYR A 49 -7.76 -5.08 -0.19
CA TYR A 49 -7.96 -4.86 -1.62
C TYR A 49 -8.12 -6.19 -2.35
N GLY A 50 -8.65 -6.16 -3.57
CA GLY A 50 -8.65 -7.31 -4.47
C GLY A 50 -7.25 -7.63 -5.01
N SER A 51 -6.40 -6.63 -5.21
CA SER A 51 -5.04 -6.80 -5.74
C SER A 51 -4.11 -5.66 -5.33
N LEU A 52 -2.81 -5.83 -5.60
CA LEU A 52 -1.82 -4.76 -5.39
C LEU A 52 -2.10 -3.59 -6.34
N GLU A 53 -2.47 -3.88 -7.60
CA GLU A 53 -2.80 -2.86 -8.59
C GLU A 53 -3.98 -1.99 -8.16
N GLU A 54 -5.02 -2.58 -7.55
CA GLU A 54 -6.14 -1.81 -7.01
C GLU A 54 -5.69 -0.84 -5.91
N PHE A 55 -4.83 -1.31 -4.99
CA PHE A 55 -4.22 -0.46 -3.98
C PHE A 55 -3.43 0.68 -4.64
N LEU A 56 -2.57 0.37 -5.61
CA LEU A 56 -1.71 1.38 -6.26
C LEU A 56 -2.54 2.47 -6.95
N LYS A 57 -3.60 2.09 -7.67
CA LYS A 57 -4.51 3.03 -8.34
C LYS A 57 -5.29 3.90 -7.34
N ARG A 58 -5.93 3.27 -6.34
CA ARG A 58 -6.76 4.00 -5.36
C ARG A 58 -5.95 4.99 -4.55
N TRP A 59 -4.74 4.61 -4.16
CA TRP A 59 -3.88 5.45 -3.34
C TRP A 59 -3.04 6.41 -4.15
N LYS A 60 -3.13 6.41 -5.49
CA LYS A 60 -2.24 7.21 -6.35
C LYS A 60 -0.80 7.01 -5.89
N VAL A 61 -0.34 5.76 -5.85
CA VAL A 61 1.03 5.41 -5.48
C VAL A 61 1.66 4.61 -6.61
N GLU A 62 2.96 4.81 -6.81
CA GLU A 62 3.76 4.00 -7.72
C GLU A 62 4.60 3.02 -6.91
N ALA A 63 4.58 1.75 -7.30
CA ALA A 63 5.46 0.74 -6.70
C ALA A 63 6.91 1.06 -7.08
N VAL A 64 7.75 1.32 -6.09
CA VAL A 64 9.19 1.47 -6.26
C VAL A 64 9.83 0.18 -5.78
N TYR A 65 10.19 -0.68 -6.74
CA TYR A 65 10.96 -1.87 -6.46
C TYR A 65 12.40 -1.45 -6.20
N TYR A 66 12.82 -1.50 -4.95
CA TYR A 66 14.24 -1.61 -4.65
C TYR A 66 14.54 -3.11 -4.63
N GLY A 67 15.08 -3.61 -5.74
CA GLY A 67 15.89 -4.83 -5.71
C GLY A 67 16.99 -4.65 -4.66
N ASN A 68 17.35 -5.74 -3.98
CA ASN A 68 18.37 -5.75 -2.93
C ASN A 68 19.64 -4.99 -3.32
#